data_AF-A0A1F6F0I5-F1
#
_entry.id   AF-A0A1F6F0I5-F1
#
_cell.length_a   1.000
_cell.length_b   1.000
_cell.length_c   1.000
_cell.angle_alpha   90.00
_cell.angle_beta   90.00
_cell.angle_gamma   90.00
#
_symmetry.space_group_name_H-M   'P 1'
#
loop_
_entity.id
_entity.type
_entity.pdbx_description
1 polymer ?
#
loop_
_entity_poly.entity_id
_entity_poly.type
_entity_poly.pdbx_seq_one_letter_code
_entity_poly.pdbx_strand_id
1 'polypeptide(L)'
;MTFARIARLVLRLVAGEGENQYVFASLSDAHEALVRGGGEARATIELVCVARILYGLGYLSHEALETTLFAHTAYGPEHVREAEELRAKLISSVNRAISETHL
;
A
#
# COMPACT_ATOMS: atom_id res chain seq x y z
N MET A 1 10.32 13.21 -0.66
CA MET A 1 8.94 13.06 -1.17
C MET A 1 8.46 11.64 -0.90
N THR A 2 7.40 11.45 -0.10
CA THR A 2 6.77 10.15 0.21
C THR A 2 6.51 9.29 -1.03
N PHE A 3 5.88 9.85 -2.07
CA PHE A 3 5.55 9.11 -3.28
C PHE A 3 6.77 8.56 -4.03
N ALA A 4 7.89 9.29 -4.04
CA ALA A 4 9.12 8.81 -4.67
C ALA A 4 9.72 7.59 -3.95
N ARG A 5 9.49 7.43 -2.65
CA ARG A 5 9.90 6.24 -1.89
C ARG A 5 9.05 5.03 -2.26
N ILE A 6 7.73 5.22 -2.35
CA ILE A 6 6.77 4.20 -2.81
C ILE A 6 7.13 3.75 -4.22
N ALA A 7 7.30 4.68 -5.17
CA ALA A 7 7.64 4.37 -6.55
C ALA A 7 8.97 3.61 -6.66
N ARG A 8 9.99 3.99 -5.88
CA ARG A 8 11.27 3.26 -5.84
C ARG A 8 11.11 1.84 -5.30
N LEU A 9 10.27 1.63 -4.29
CA LEU A 9 9.98 0.29 -3.77
C LEU A 9 9.29 -0.56 -4.84
N VAL A 10 8.28 -0.02 -5.52
CA VAL A 10 7.57 -0.72 -6.61
C VAL A 10 8.53 -1.11 -7.72
N LEU A 11 9.39 -0.21 -8.19
CA LEU A 11 10.35 -0.49 -9.26
C LEU A 11 11.33 -1.61 -8.92
N ARG A 12 11.58 -1.87 -7.63
CA ARG A 12 12.43 -2.98 -7.19
C ARG A 12 11.67 -4.30 -7.12
N LEU A 13 10.37 -4.25 -6.87
CA LEU A 13 9.49 -5.41 -6.74
C LEU A 13 8.93 -5.89 -8.08
N VAL A 14 8.64 -4.96 -9.00
CA VAL A 14 8.11 -5.25 -10.34
C VAL A 14 9.29 -5.59 -11.27
N ALA A 15 9.82 -6.80 -11.15
CA ALA A 15 10.94 -7.28 -11.96
C ALA A 15 10.49 -7.79 -13.34
N GLY A 16 9.85 -6.93 -14.14
CA GLY A 16 9.38 -7.27 -15.49
C GLY A 16 8.08 -8.08 -15.52
N GLU A 17 7.28 -8.04 -14.45
CA GLU A 17 5.94 -8.62 -14.47
C GLU A 17 5.04 -7.91 -15.49
N GLY A 18 4.08 -8.66 -16.02
CA GLY A 18 3.06 -8.13 -16.94
C GLY A 18 2.16 -7.08 -16.28
N GLU A 19 1.19 -6.58 -17.03
CA GLU A 19 0.27 -5.55 -16.54
C GLU A 19 -0.45 -5.99 -15.26
N ASN A 20 -0.33 -5.18 -14.20
CA ASN A 20 -1.05 -5.36 -12.95
C ASN A 20 -1.92 -4.13 -12.66
N GLN A 21 -3.19 -4.21 -13.09
CA GLN A 21 -4.16 -3.11 -12.97
C GLN A 21 -4.40 -2.70 -11.51
N TYR A 22 -4.34 -3.64 -10.58
CA TYR A 22 -4.53 -3.37 -9.15
C TYR A 22 -3.37 -2.55 -8.57
N VAL A 23 -2.12 -2.93 -8.87
CA VAL A 23 -0.93 -2.18 -8.45
C VAL A 23 -0.94 -0.78 -9.05
N PHE A 24 -1.31 -0.66 -10.34
CA PHE A 24 -1.42 0.63 -11.02
C PHE A 24 -2.49 1.54 -10.39
N ALA A 25 -3.69 1.01 -10.15
CA ALA A 25 -4.78 1.74 -9.50
C ALA A 25 -4.39 2.17 -8.07
N SER A 26 -3.74 1.28 -7.31
CA SER A 26 -3.24 1.57 -5.96
C SER A 26 -2.25 2.73 -5.93
N LEU A 27 -1.36 2.81 -6.92
CA LEU A 27 -0.41 3.92 -7.07
C LEU A 27 -1.09 5.22 -7.50
N SER A 28 -2.03 5.14 -8.45
CA SER A 28 -2.76 6.30 -8.98
C SER A 28 -3.63 6.95 -7.89
N ASP A 29 -4.39 6.15 -7.16
CA ASP A 29 -5.26 6.63 -6.09
C ASP A 29 -4.45 7.17 -4.91
N ALA A 30 -3.30 6.56 -4.60
CA ALA A 30 -2.40 7.07 -3.57
C ALA A 30 -1.79 8.42 -3.98
N HIS A 31 -1.40 8.57 -5.25
CA HIS A 31 -0.91 9.85 -5.76
C HIS A 31 -1.98 10.94 -5.66
N GLU A 32 -3.20 10.65 -6.09
CA GLU A 32 -4.33 11.58 -5.99
C GLU A 32 -4.62 11.99 -4.54
N ALA A 33 -4.64 11.01 -3.63
CA ALA A 33 -4.84 11.24 -2.20
C ALA A 33 -3.71 12.08 -1.56
N LEU A 34 -2.46 11.84 -1.94
CA LEU A 34 -1.30 12.60 -1.46
C LEU A 34 -1.26 14.04 -2.00
N VAL A 35 -1.80 14.28 -3.19
CA VAL A 35 -1.89 15.62 -3.80
C VAL A 35 -3.04 16.42 -3.21
N ARG A 36 -4.17 15.77 -2.89
CA ARG A 36 -5.37 16.43 -2.33
C ARG A 36 -5.34 16.55 -0.80
N GLY A 37 -4.68 15.63 -0.09
CA GLY A 37 -4.72 15.51 1.36
C GLY A 37 -3.74 16.42 2.10
N GLY A 38 -4.14 16.87 3.29
CA GLY A 38 -3.28 17.53 4.27
C GLY A 38 -2.26 16.57 4.91
N GLY A 39 -1.20 17.11 5.53
CA GLY A 39 -0.02 16.35 5.97
C GLY A 39 -0.26 15.21 6.98
N GLU A 40 -1.35 15.23 7.75
CA GLU A 40 -1.60 14.28 8.84
C GLU A 40 -1.86 12.85 8.36
N ALA A 41 -2.59 12.65 7.25
CA ALA A 41 -2.90 11.32 6.72
C ALA A 41 -1.78 10.71 5.85
N ARG A 42 -0.69 11.46 5.62
CA ARG A 42 0.33 11.13 4.62
C ARG A 42 1.04 9.81 4.92
N ALA A 43 1.36 9.57 6.18
CA ALA A 43 2.06 8.35 6.61
C ALA A 43 1.17 7.10 6.43
N THR A 44 -0.12 7.25 6.67
CA THR A 44 -1.09 6.15 6.56
C THR A 44 -1.42 5.85 5.11
N ILE A 45 -1.54 6.88 4.27
CA ILE A 45 -1.64 6.71 2.82
C ILE A 45 -0.41 5.96 2.27
N GLU A 46 0.79 6.31 2.71
CA GLU A 46 2.04 5.62 2.34
C GLU A 46 2.00 4.15 2.75
N LEU A 47 1.68 3.86 4.01
CA LEU A 47 1.62 2.49 4.53
C LEU A 47 0.61 1.63 3.77
N VAL A 48 -0.61 2.14 3.55
CA VAL A 48 -1.66 1.43 2.81
C VAL A 48 -1.26 1.21 1.36
N CYS A 49 -0.63 2.19 0.71
CA CYS A 49 -0.17 2.04 -0.66
C CYS A 49 0.84 0.90 -0.76
N VAL A 50 1.86 0.89 0.11
CA VAL A 50 2.87 -0.18 0.16
C VAL A 50 2.23 -1.54 0.44
N ALA A 51 1.29 -1.63 1.39
CA ALA A 51 0.57 -2.86 1.68
C ALA A 51 -0.23 -3.36 0.47
N ARG A 52 -0.92 -2.48 -0.25
CA ARG A 52 -1.67 -2.83 -1.47
C ARG A 52 -0.75 -3.30 -2.60
N ILE A 53 0.41 -2.67 -2.77
CA ILE A 53 1.40 -3.12 -3.76
C ILE A 53 1.88 -4.53 -3.43
N LEU A 54 2.27 -4.79 -2.18
CA LEU A 54 2.73 -6.11 -1.75
C LEU A 54 1.62 -7.17 -1.89
N TYR A 55 0.37 -6.81 -1.58
CA TYR A 55 -0.79 -7.67 -1.81
C TYR A 55 -0.99 -7.97 -3.31
N GLY A 56 -0.98 -6.94 -4.16
CA GLY A 56 -1.18 -7.07 -5.61
C GLY A 56 -0.08 -7.89 -6.30
N LEU A 57 1.12 -7.95 -5.71
CA LEU A 57 2.24 -8.78 -6.17
C LEU A 57 2.29 -10.16 -5.48
N GLY A 58 1.33 -10.48 -4.61
CA GLY A 58 1.24 -11.80 -3.96
C GLY A 58 2.14 -11.99 -2.72
N TYR A 59 2.80 -10.95 -2.23
CA TYR A 59 3.63 -11.00 -1.02
C TYR A 59 2.84 -10.85 0.29
N LEU A 60 1.56 -10.47 0.21
CA LEU A 60 0.65 -10.42 1.34
C LEU A 60 -0.64 -11.18 1.00
N SER A 61 -1.13 -11.99 1.94
CA SER A 61 -2.44 -12.64 1.82
C SER A 61 -3.53 -11.84 2.55
N HIS A 62 -4.77 -11.99 2.08
CA HIS A 62 -5.93 -11.31 2.66
C HIS A 62 -6.25 -11.85 4.07
N GLU A 63 -6.06 -13.15 4.30
CA GLU A 63 -6.30 -13.79 5.61
C GLU A 63 -5.35 -13.28 6.68
N ALA A 64 -4.14 -12.86 6.29
CA ALA A 64 -3.16 -12.33 7.24
C ALA A 64 -3.60 -11.01 7.88
N LEU A 65 -4.50 -10.27 7.23
CA LEU A 65 -4.86 -8.91 7.62
C LEU A 65 -6.34 -8.76 8.02
N GLU A 66 -7.24 -9.65 7.59
CA GLU A 66 -8.68 -9.65 7.96
C GLU A 66 -9.36 -8.28 7.75
N THR A 67 -9.13 -7.65 6.59
CA THR A 67 -9.50 -6.25 6.35
C THR A 67 -10.08 -6.03 4.97
N THR A 68 -10.98 -5.04 4.84
CA THR A 68 -11.54 -4.61 3.56
C THR A 68 -10.65 -3.64 2.79
N LEU A 69 -9.53 -3.20 3.37
CA LEU A 69 -8.60 -2.23 2.79
C LEU A 69 -8.05 -2.60 1.41
N PHE A 70 -8.06 -3.89 1.06
CA PHE A 70 -7.56 -4.37 -0.22
C PHE A 70 -8.64 -4.57 -1.28
N ALA A 71 -9.92 -4.55 -0.91
CA ALA A 71 -11.03 -4.72 -1.85
C ALA A 71 -11.16 -3.53 -2.82
N HIS A 72 -10.76 -2.35 -2.37
CA HIS A 72 -10.80 -1.10 -3.14
C HIS A 72 -9.48 -0.34 -3.00
N THR A 73 -9.17 0.51 -3.98
CA THR A 73 -7.94 1.32 -4.01
C THR A 73 -8.17 2.77 -3.59
N ALA A 74 -9.43 3.18 -3.40
CA ALA A 74 -9.77 4.53 -2.94
C ALA A 74 -9.24 4.83 -1.53
N TYR A 75 -8.98 6.10 -1.27
CA TYR A 75 -8.52 6.65 0.01
C TYR A 75 -9.60 7.54 0.65
N GLY A 76 -10.82 7.02 0.76
CA GLY A 76 -11.90 7.70 1.48
C GLY A 76 -11.63 7.79 2.99
N PRO A 77 -12.27 8.71 3.73
CA PRO A 77 -12.06 8.91 5.17
C PRO A 77 -12.23 7.62 5.99
N GLU A 78 -13.21 6.78 5.62
CA GLU A 78 -13.47 5.48 6.22
C GLU A 78 -12.30 4.50 6.06
N HIS A 79 -11.67 4.48 4.89
CA HIS A 79 -10.52 3.62 4.60
C HIS A 79 -9.26 4.10 5.32
N VAL A 80 -9.07 5.42 5.42
CA VAL A 80 -7.94 5.98 6.19
C VAL A 80 -8.10 5.65 7.68
N ARG A 81 -9.32 5.76 8.22
CA ARG A 81 -9.60 5.41 9.62
C ARG A 81 -9.39 3.92 9.90
N GLU A 82 -9.89 3.03 9.05
CA GLU A 82 -9.65 1.59 9.18
C GLU A 82 -8.14 1.28 9.15
N ALA A 83 -7.38 1.94 8.26
CA ALA A 83 -5.94 1.79 8.19
C ALA A 83 -5.19 2.29 9.43
N GLU A 84 -5.65 3.36 10.07
CA GLU A 84 -5.11 3.81 11.36
C GLU A 84 -5.37 2.79 12.47
N GLU A 85 -6.58 2.24 12.54
CA GLU A 85 -6.94 1.21 13.52
C GLU A 85 -6.09 -0.06 13.35
N LEU A 86 -5.77 -0.41 12.10
CA LEU A 86 -4.94 -1.58 11.76
C LEU A 86 -3.45 -1.28 11.61
N ARG A 87 -3.01 -0.05 11.91
CA ARG A 87 -1.67 0.44 11.58
C ARG A 87 -0.55 -0.46 12.09
N ALA A 88 -0.64 -0.93 13.34
CA ALA A 88 0.36 -1.82 13.92
C ALA A 88 0.45 -3.17 13.19
N LYS A 89 -0.70 -3.74 12.81
CA LYS A 89 -0.80 -5.00 12.06
C LYS A 89 -0.24 -4.83 10.66
N LEU A 90 -0.61 -3.75 9.97
CA LEU A 90 -0.10 -3.38 8.64
C LEU A 90 1.42 -3.24 8.64
N ILE A 91 2.00 -2.51 9.60
CA ILE A 91 3.45 -2.34 9.71
C ILE A 91 4.15 -3.70 9.89
N SER A 92 3.63 -4.55 10.79
CA SER A 92 4.19 -5.88 11.02
C SER A 92 4.17 -6.75 9.75
N SER A 93 3.03 -6.79 9.05
CA SER A 93 2.88 -7.57 7.82
C SER A 93 3.73 -7.03 6.67
N VAL A 94 3.77 -5.72 6.46
CA VAL A 94 4.62 -5.08 5.44
C VAL A 94 6.09 -5.38 5.70
N ASN A 95 6.56 -5.21 6.94
CA ASN A 95 7.96 -5.48 7.28
C ASN A 95 8.32 -6.95 7.09
N ARG A 96 7.43 -7.87 7.45
CA ARG A 96 7.62 -9.30 7.20
C ARG A 96 7.75 -9.59 5.70
N ALA A 97 6.81 -9.10 4.88
CA ALA A 97 6.83 -9.30 3.43
C ALA A 97 8.10 -8.74 2.79
N ILE A 98 8.52 -7.51 3.16
CA ILE A 98 9.77 -6.92 2.66
C ILE A 98 10.98 -7.79 3.04
N SER A 99 11.03 -8.29 4.28
CA SER A 99 12.14 -9.13 4.75
C SER A 99 12.22 -10.46 4.00
N GLU A 100 11.07 -11.05 3.67
CA GLU A 100 10.97 -12.30 2.90
C GLU A 100 11.31 -12.10 1.41
N THR A 101 11.10 -10.91 0.85
CA THR A 101 11.47 -10.59 -0.54
C THR A 101 12.98 -10.40 -0.77
N HIS A 102 13.81 -10.51 0.28
CA HIS A 102 15.27 -10.32 0.22
C HIS A 102 15.72 -8.98 -0.43
N LEU A 103 14.85 -7.96 -0.37
CA LEU A 103 15.19 -6.59 -0.77
C LEU A 103 16.20 -5.93 0.17
#